data_AF-A0A7S0UAW1-F1
#
_entry.id   AF-A0A7S0UAW1-F1
#
_cell.length_a   1.000
_cell.length_b   1.000
_cell.length_c   1.000
_cell.angle_alpha   90.00
_cell.angle_beta   90.00
_cell.angle_gamma   90.00
#
_symmetry.space_group_name_H-M   'P 1'
#
loop_
_entity.id
_entity.type
_entity.pdbx_description
1 polymer ?
#
loop_
_entity_poly.entity_id
_entity_poly.type
_entity_poly.pdbx_seq_one_letter_code
_entity_poly.pdbx_strand_id
1 'polypeptide(L)'
;REVLEPSAPRAFAVLDPIKLTITNWPEGKVEEFEADAHPKRPELGVRKIPFSGSVYIDAEDFNEEPPKGYFRLTPGGQARLRFAYVVTCDEVVKDKDGKVVELKCTYDPDTRAGATPEGAKKVKGIIQWVSEEHGVPCEVRLYDRLFKAASPGAEHDGDFLKDINP
;
A
#
# COMPACT_ATOMS: atom_id res chain seq x y z
N ARG A 1 13.18 8.76 14.02
CA ARG A 1 13.29 7.46 13.31
C ARG A 1 13.98 6.40 14.17
N GLU A 2 15.17 6.68 14.72
CA GLU A 2 15.96 5.72 15.51
C GLU A 2 15.24 5.12 16.73
N VAL A 3 14.37 5.90 17.40
CA VAL A 3 13.59 5.43 18.55
C VAL A 3 12.43 4.51 18.14
N LEU A 4 11.73 4.82 17.04
CA LEU A 4 10.53 4.10 16.62
C LEU A 4 10.83 2.86 15.77
N GLU A 5 11.92 2.85 15.00
CA GLU A 5 12.30 1.66 14.20
C GLU A 5 12.40 0.36 15.03
N PRO A 6 13.02 0.34 16.23
CA PRO A 6 13.17 -0.89 17.01
C PRO A 6 12.01 -1.19 17.96
N SER A 7 11.03 -0.29 18.11
CA SER A 7 10.01 -0.37 19.16
C SER A 7 8.56 -0.36 18.65
N ALA A 8 8.28 0.31 17.54
CA ALA A 8 6.91 0.49 17.07
C ALA A 8 6.37 -0.77 16.35
N PRO A 9 5.21 -1.32 16.74
CA PRO A 9 4.52 -2.32 15.94
C PRO A 9 4.27 -1.83 14.51
N ARG A 10 4.36 -2.73 13.53
CA ARG A 10 4.04 -2.46 12.13
C ARG A 10 2.55 -2.64 11.91
N ALA A 11 1.98 -1.74 11.13
CA ALA A 11 0.60 -1.78 10.67
C ALA A 11 0.56 -1.48 9.17
N PHE A 12 -0.58 -1.74 8.55
CA PHE A 12 -0.87 -1.32 7.18
C PHE A 12 -1.82 -0.13 7.23
N ALA A 13 -1.57 0.84 6.36
CA ALA A 13 -2.44 1.96 6.11
C ALA A 13 -2.30 2.32 4.63
N VAL A 14 -3.41 2.66 4.00
CA VAL A 14 -3.46 3.16 2.63
C VAL A 14 -3.91 4.60 2.71
N LEU A 15 -3.16 5.52 2.12
CA LEU A 15 -3.36 6.96 2.28
C LEU A 15 -4.16 7.56 1.12
N ASP A 16 -3.86 7.14 -0.11
CA ASP A 16 -4.64 7.49 -1.31
C ASP A 16 -5.26 6.21 -1.90
N PRO A 17 -6.47 5.80 -1.46
CA PRO A 17 -7.00 4.49 -1.77
C PRO A 17 -7.49 4.36 -3.22
N ILE A 18 -6.99 3.34 -3.91
CA ILE A 18 -7.60 2.75 -5.11
C ILE A 18 -8.18 1.39 -4.75
N LYS A 19 -9.43 1.13 -5.15
CA LYS A 19 -10.07 -0.17 -4.96
C LYS A 19 -9.42 -1.22 -5.85
N LEU A 20 -9.12 -2.39 -5.30
CA LEU A 20 -8.67 -3.56 -6.04
C LEU A 20 -9.63 -4.72 -5.75
N THR A 21 -10.27 -5.22 -6.80
CA THR A 21 -11.24 -6.32 -6.74
C THR A 21 -10.64 -7.57 -7.38
N ILE A 22 -10.59 -8.66 -6.63
CA ILE A 22 -10.09 -9.96 -7.07
C ILE A 22 -11.25 -10.76 -7.65
N THR A 23 -11.30 -10.84 -8.97
CA THR A 23 -12.44 -11.36 -9.73
C THR A 23 -12.63 -12.87 -9.64
N ASN A 24 -11.55 -13.63 -9.40
CA ASN A 24 -11.58 -15.07 -9.17
C ASN A 24 -11.57 -15.45 -7.68
N TRP A 25 -11.83 -14.49 -6.77
CA TRP A 25 -11.96 -14.79 -5.35
C TRP A 25 -13.34 -15.39 -5.02
N PRO A 26 -13.43 -16.45 -4.19
CA PRO A 26 -14.72 -17.01 -3.80
C PRO A 26 -15.58 -16.00 -3.04
N GLU A 27 -16.83 -15.84 -3.46
CA GLU A 27 -17.77 -14.89 -2.85
C GLU A 27 -17.96 -15.18 -1.35
N GLY A 28 -17.98 -14.12 -0.54
CA GLY A 28 -18.15 -14.20 0.92
C GLY A 28 -16.99 -14.84 1.69
N LYS A 29 -15.91 -15.27 1.01
CA LYS A 29 -14.75 -15.85 1.67
C LYS A 29 -13.89 -14.75 2.28
N VAL A 30 -13.66 -14.86 3.58
CA VAL A 30 -12.66 -14.08 4.31
C VAL A 30 -11.58 -15.04 4.79
N GLU A 31 -10.32 -14.72 4.50
CA GLU A 31 -9.17 -15.41 5.08
C GLU A 31 -8.47 -14.53 6.11
N GLU A 32 -7.79 -15.17 7.05
CA GLU A 32 -6.94 -14.48 8.00
C GLU A 32 -5.48 -14.86 7.73
N PHE A 33 -4.64 -13.83 7.57
CA PHE A 33 -3.20 -13.95 7.48
C PHE A 33 -2.55 -13.58 8.80
N GLU A 34 -1.45 -14.23 9.12
CA GLU A 34 -0.63 -13.91 10.28
C GLU A 34 0.68 -13.28 9.83
N ALA A 35 1.08 -12.20 10.52
CA ALA A 35 2.37 -11.57 10.33
C ALA A 35 2.90 -11.05 11.65
N ASP A 36 4.20 -11.08 11.84
CA ASP A 36 4.82 -10.51 13.03
C ASP A 36 4.41 -9.04 13.19
N ALA A 37 4.05 -8.66 14.42
CA ALA A 37 3.84 -7.26 14.78
C ALA A 37 5.12 -6.46 14.56
N HIS A 38 6.29 -7.08 14.69
CA HIS A 38 7.58 -6.44 14.42
C HIS A 38 8.64 -7.45 13.95
N PRO A 39 9.36 -7.18 12.85
CA PRO A 39 10.26 -8.16 12.20
C PRO A 39 11.46 -8.60 13.05
N LYS A 40 11.85 -7.80 14.03
CA LYS A 40 12.98 -8.07 14.95
C LYS A 40 12.58 -8.24 16.42
N ARG A 41 11.28 -8.19 16.75
CA ARG A 41 10.79 -8.15 18.14
C ARG A 41 9.62 -9.12 18.30
N PRO A 42 9.89 -10.44 18.33
CA PRO A 42 8.84 -11.46 18.42
C PRO A 42 7.97 -11.33 19.68
N GLU A 43 8.48 -10.71 20.75
CA GLU A 43 7.72 -10.44 21.97
C GLU A 43 6.58 -9.44 21.79
N LEU A 44 6.57 -8.65 20.70
CA LEU A 44 5.44 -7.80 20.34
C LEU A 44 4.28 -8.59 19.71
N GLY A 45 4.46 -9.90 19.54
CA GLY A 45 3.43 -10.83 19.08
C GLY A 45 3.20 -10.81 17.58
N VAL A 46 2.07 -11.39 17.19
CA VAL A 46 1.62 -11.56 15.82
C VAL A 46 0.34 -10.76 15.64
N ARG A 47 0.17 -10.14 14.46
CA ARG A 47 -1.09 -9.54 14.06
C ARG A 47 -1.81 -10.42 13.05
N LYS A 48 -3.12 -10.50 13.23
CA LYS A 48 -4.06 -11.11 12.30
C LYS A 48 -4.54 -10.07 11.30
N ILE A 49 -4.45 -10.38 10.02
CA ILE A 49 -4.74 -9.48 8.91
C ILE A 49 -5.87 -10.11 8.08
N PRO A 50 -7.10 -9.59 8.18
CA PRO A 50 -8.21 -10.12 7.41
C PRO A 50 -8.06 -9.74 5.93
N PHE A 51 -8.34 -10.71 5.05
CA PHE A 51 -8.25 -10.58 3.61
C PHE A 51 -9.54 -11.05 2.96
N SER A 52 -10.06 -10.21 2.08
CA SER A 52 -11.29 -10.40 1.32
C SER A 52 -11.00 -10.26 -0.17
N GLY A 53 -11.97 -10.61 -1.01
CA GLY A 53 -11.89 -10.41 -2.46
C GLY A 53 -11.84 -8.95 -2.90
N SER A 54 -12.03 -8.00 -1.99
CA SER A 54 -11.80 -6.58 -2.25
C SER A 54 -10.91 -5.94 -1.18
N VAL A 55 -9.94 -5.16 -1.65
CA VAL A 55 -8.93 -4.48 -0.84
C VAL A 55 -8.69 -3.07 -1.40
N TYR A 56 -8.12 -2.18 -0.60
CA TYR A 56 -7.53 -0.94 -1.07
C TYR A 56 -6.01 -1.08 -1.16
N ILE A 57 -5.44 -0.45 -2.18
CA ILE A 57 -3.99 -0.21 -2.32
C ILE A 57 -3.75 1.30 -2.44
N ASP A 58 -2.51 1.72 -2.25
CA ASP A 58 -2.17 3.13 -2.46
C ASP A 58 -2.12 3.46 -3.95
N ALA A 59 -2.55 4.66 -4.34
CA ALA A 59 -2.58 5.10 -5.73
C ALA A 59 -1.17 5.12 -6.34
N GLU A 60 -0.15 5.41 -5.53
CA GLU A 60 1.24 5.35 -5.96
C GLU A 60 1.73 3.93 -6.31
N ASP A 61 1.00 2.90 -5.88
CA ASP A 61 1.31 1.50 -6.14
C ASP A 61 0.79 0.98 -7.49
N PHE A 62 0.10 1.83 -8.26
CA PHE A 62 -0.34 1.54 -9.62
C PHE A 62 0.12 2.61 -10.63
N ASN A 63 0.57 2.17 -11.81
CA ASN A 63 0.93 3.09 -12.90
C ASN A 63 0.66 2.47 -14.28
N GLU A 64 -0.10 3.18 -15.13
CA GLU A 64 -0.41 2.76 -16.50
C GLU A 64 0.77 2.91 -17.46
N GLU A 65 1.61 3.93 -17.24
CA GLU A 65 2.81 4.24 -18.04
C GLU A 65 4.04 4.18 -17.13
N PRO A 66 4.43 2.99 -16.66
CA PRO A 66 5.42 2.86 -15.61
C PRO A 66 6.79 3.37 -16.07
N PRO A 67 7.48 4.20 -15.25
CA PRO A 67 8.86 4.57 -15.53
C PRO A 67 9.79 3.35 -15.46
N LYS A 68 10.97 3.44 -16.08
CA LYS A 68 11.98 2.38 -15.95
C LYS A 68 12.32 2.14 -14.47
N GLY A 69 12.31 0.88 -14.05
CA GLY A 69 12.58 0.51 -12.66
C GLY A 69 11.36 0.55 -11.74
N TYR A 70 10.16 0.80 -12.27
CA TYR A 70 8.91 0.64 -11.54
C TYR A 70 8.61 -0.86 -11.36
N PHE A 71 8.47 -1.30 -10.11
CA PHE A 71 8.25 -2.71 -9.78
C PHE A 71 6.88 -3.02 -9.21
N ARG A 72 5.99 -2.02 -9.11
CA ARG A 72 4.67 -2.14 -8.50
C ARG A 72 3.63 -2.57 -9.55
N LEU A 73 2.34 -2.37 -9.31
CA LEU A 73 1.30 -2.88 -10.19
C LEU A 73 1.15 -2.02 -11.46
N THR A 74 0.96 -2.68 -12.60
CA THR A 74 0.79 -2.05 -13.92
C THR A 74 -0.30 -2.81 -14.68
N PRO A 75 -0.90 -2.25 -15.76
CA PRO A 75 -1.81 -2.99 -16.62
C PRO A 75 -1.17 -4.29 -17.14
N GLY A 76 -1.83 -5.43 -16.97
CA GLY A 76 -1.32 -6.77 -17.29
C GLY A 76 -0.13 -7.24 -16.43
N GLY A 77 0.32 -6.41 -15.50
CA GLY A 77 1.44 -6.69 -14.61
C GLY A 77 1.02 -7.40 -13.33
N GLN A 78 2.03 -7.90 -12.60
CA GLN A 78 1.82 -8.62 -11.34
C GLN A 78 2.48 -7.91 -10.18
N ALA A 79 1.82 -7.91 -9.03
CA ALA A 79 2.37 -7.46 -7.76
C ALA A 79 2.00 -8.44 -6.64
N ARG A 80 2.84 -8.52 -5.61
CA ARG A 80 2.52 -9.29 -4.40
C ARG A 80 1.85 -8.37 -3.39
N LEU A 81 0.65 -8.74 -2.97
CA LEU A 81 0.01 -8.16 -1.80
C LEU A 81 0.77 -8.65 -0.56
N ARG A 82 1.31 -7.73 0.23
CA ARG A 82 2.18 -8.06 1.36
C ARG A 82 1.51 -9.04 2.33
N PHE A 83 2.19 -10.16 2.63
CA PHE A 83 1.69 -11.30 3.44
C PHE A 83 0.49 -12.07 2.88
N ALA A 84 0.04 -11.76 1.67
CA ALA A 84 -1.08 -12.44 1.02
C ALA A 84 -0.60 -13.08 -0.29
N TYR A 85 -1.34 -12.86 -1.37
CA TYR A 85 -1.16 -13.48 -2.68
C TYR A 85 -0.41 -12.57 -3.68
N VAL A 86 0.02 -13.16 -4.78
CA VAL A 86 0.31 -12.45 -6.02
C VAL A 86 -1.00 -12.20 -6.76
N VAL A 87 -1.16 -10.97 -7.26
CA VAL A 87 -2.27 -10.55 -8.11
C VAL A 87 -1.78 -10.08 -9.47
N THR A 88 -2.61 -10.23 -10.49
CA THR A 88 -2.41 -9.73 -11.86
C THR A 88 -3.46 -8.69 -12.16
N CYS A 89 -3.10 -7.52 -12.67
CA CYS A 89 -4.06 -6.47 -13.04
C CYS A 89 -4.64 -6.73 -14.43
N ASP A 90 -5.89 -7.17 -14.51
CA ASP A 90 -6.54 -7.57 -15.75
C ASP A 90 -7.33 -6.41 -16.39
N GLU A 91 -7.94 -5.54 -15.58
CA GLU A 91 -8.75 -4.41 -16.04
C GLU A 91 -8.51 -3.16 -15.18
N VAL A 92 -8.42 -2.00 -15.83
CA VAL A 92 -8.30 -0.69 -15.18
C VAL A 92 -9.61 0.05 -15.40
N VAL A 93 -10.33 0.32 -14.32
CA VAL A 93 -11.59 1.06 -14.34
C VAL A 93 -11.32 2.52 -14.01
N LYS A 94 -11.79 3.41 -14.89
CA LYS A 94 -11.66 4.86 -14.74
C LYS A 94 -13.02 5.51 -14.59
N ASP A 95 -13.06 6.63 -13.89
CA ASP A 95 -14.22 7.51 -13.87
C ASP A 95 -14.33 8.36 -15.15
N LYS A 96 -15.31 9.28 -15.18
CA LYS A 96 -15.57 10.16 -16.32
C LYS A 96 -14.45 11.16 -16.58
N ASP A 97 -13.65 11.48 -15.56
CA ASP A 97 -12.54 12.41 -15.63
C ASP A 97 -11.22 11.69 -15.96
N GLY A 98 -11.26 10.37 -16.13
CA GLY A 98 -10.11 9.54 -16.46
C GLY A 98 -9.27 9.15 -15.24
N LYS A 99 -9.72 9.42 -14.02
CA LYS A 99 -9.04 8.96 -12.80
C LYS A 99 -9.28 7.46 -12.61
N VAL A 100 -8.23 6.72 -12.27
CA VAL A 100 -8.32 5.30 -11.91
C VAL A 100 -9.05 5.18 -10.58
N VAL A 101 -10.15 4.44 -10.56
CA VAL A 101 -11.01 4.27 -9.38
C VAL A 101 -11.05 2.82 -8.89
N GLU A 102 -10.85 1.86 -9.80
CA GLU A 102 -10.85 0.45 -9.45
C GLU A 102 -9.91 -0.34 -10.39
N LEU A 103 -9.23 -1.33 -9.82
CA LEU A 103 -8.45 -2.31 -10.54
C LEU A 103 -9.10 -3.68 -10.37
N LYS A 104 -9.46 -4.33 -11.47
CA LYS A 104 -9.90 -5.72 -11.42
C LYS A 104 -8.72 -6.63 -11.68
N CYS A 105 -8.49 -7.52 -10.73
CA CYS A 105 -7.35 -8.41 -10.72
C CYS A 105 -7.79 -9.86 -10.61
N THR A 106 -6.89 -10.76 -10.95
CA THR A 106 -6.94 -12.18 -10.58
C THR A 106 -5.82 -12.47 -9.59
N TYR A 107 -6.02 -13.43 -8.70
CA TYR A 107 -4.97 -13.90 -7.78
C TYR A 107 -4.50 -15.31 -8.15
N ASP A 108 -3.27 -15.62 -7.75
CA ASP A 108 -2.69 -16.96 -7.84
C ASP A 108 -2.84 -17.71 -6.48
N PRO A 109 -3.68 -18.75 -6.39
CA PRO A 109 -3.89 -19.51 -5.15
C PRO A 109 -2.63 -20.15 -4.58
N ASP A 110 -1.65 -20.50 -5.42
CA ASP A 110 -0.42 -21.19 -5.01
C ASP A 110 0.58 -20.23 -4.35
N THR A 111 0.27 -18.93 -4.31
CA THR A 111 1.16 -17.88 -3.76
C THR A 111 0.78 -17.42 -2.35
N ARG A 112 -0.14 -18.14 -1.69
CA ARG A 112 -0.67 -17.85 -0.36
C ARG A 112 0.44 -17.52 0.65
N ALA A 113 0.21 -16.50 1.48
CA ALA A 113 1.09 -16.13 2.58
C ALA A 113 2.56 -15.89 2.17
N GLY A 114 2.79 -15.36 0.96
CA GLY A 114 4.17 -15.13 0.48
C GLY A 114 4.80 -16.31 -0.27
N ALA A 115 4.10 -17.44 -0.43
CA ALA A 115 4.62 -18.60 -1.15
C ALA A 115 5.02 -18.22 -2.59
N THR A 116 6.12 -18.81 -3.06
CA THR A 116 6.60 -18.67 -4.44
C THR A 116 6.78 -20.09 -4.99
N PRO A 117 5.81 -20.59 -5.78
CA PRO A 117 5.88 -21.93 -6.33
C PRO A 117 7.16 -22.16 -7.15
N GLU A 118 7.62 -23.40 -7.19
CA GLU A 118 8.82 -23.75 -7.93
C GLU A 118 8.60 -23.48 -9.43
N GLY A 119 9.55 -22.79 -10.06
CA GLY A 119 9.43 -22.36 -11.47
C GLY A 119 8.53 -21.16 -11.73
N ALA A 120 7.86 -20.61 -10.71
CA ALA A 120 7.05 -19.39 -10.87
C ALA A 120 7.92 -18.18 -11.23
N LYS A 121 7.36 -17.28 -12.06
CA LYS A 121 8.03 -16.03 -12.42
C LYS A 121 8.25 -15.18 -11.16
N LYS A 122 9.46 -14.63 -11.02
CA LYS A 122 9.79 -13.73 -9.92
C LYS A 122 9.00 -12.43 -10.03
N VAL A 123 8.05 -12.24 -9.12
CA VAL A 123 7.34 -10.96 -8.92
C VAL A 123 8.26 -10.01 -8.15
N LYS A 124 8.50 -8.82 -8.69
CA LYS A 124 9.44 -7.84 -8.11
C LYS A 124 8.78 -6.90 -7.11
N GLY A 125 7.50 -6.59 -7.29
CA GLY A 125 6.75 -5.67 -6.43
C GLY A 125 6.11 -6.36 -5.24
N ILE A 126 6.26 -5.75 -4.07
CA ILE A 126 5.44 -6.05 -2.91
C ILE A 126 4.76 -4.75 -2.51
N ILE A 127 3.44 -4.72 -2.55
CA ILE A 127 2.62 -3.55 -2.24
C ILE A 127 1.82 -3.79 -0.96
N GLN A 128 1.59 -2.73 -0.20
CA GLN A 128 0.73 -2.78 0.97
C GLN A 128 -0.74 -2.70 0.57
N TRP A 129 -1.61 -3.15 1.45
CA TRP A 129 -3.04 -3.17 1.20
C TRP A 129 -3.81 -3.21 2.52
N VAL A 130 -5.09 -2.87 2.47
CA VAL A 130 -6.05 -3.04 3.56
C VAL A 130 -7.34 -3.65 3.01
N SER A 131 -8.03 -4.52 3.75
CA SER A 131 -9.32 -5.06 3.32
C SER A 131 -10.36 -3.94 3.20
N GLU A 132 -11.18 -3.96 2.15
CA GLU A 132 -12.30 -3.02 2.00
C GLU A 132 -13.32 -3.18 3.14
N GLU A 133 -13.66 -4.42 3.49
CA GLU A 133 -14.70 -4.75 4.48
C GLU A 133 -14.22 -4.55 5.93
N HIS A 134 -12.94 -4.84 6.20
CA HIS A 134 -12.39 -4.89 7.56
C HIS A 134 -11.43 -3.73 7.87
N GLY A 135 -11.10 -2.91 6.89
CA GLY A 135 -10.32 -1.69 7.08
C GLY A 135 -11.07 -0.70 7.97
N VAL A 136 -10.32 0.11 8.72
CA VAL A 136 -10.90 1.16 9.57
C VAL A 136 -10.73 2.50 8.85
N PRO A 137 -11.82 3.15 8.40
CA PRO A 137 -11.75 4.50 7.86
C PRO A 137 -11.19 5.46 8.91
N CYS A 138 -10.17 6.22 8.55
CA CYS A 138 -9.54 7.18 9.46
C CYS A 138 -9.03 8.41 8.71
N GLU A 139 -8.96 9.53 9.42
CA GLU A 139 -8.26 10.73 8.95
C GLU A 139 -6.78 10.60 9.31
N VAL A 140 -5.90 10.67 8.31
CA VAL A 140 -4.45 10.70 8.50
C VAL A 140 -3.94 12.10 8.24
N ARG A 141 -3.25 12.69 9.23
CA ARG A 141 -2.64 14.01 9.10
C ARG A 141 -1.16 13.87 8.81
N LEU A 142 -0.79 14.17 7.57
CA LEU A 142 0.61 14.17 7.13
C LEU A 142 1.24 15.51 7.52
N TYR A 143 2.09 15.48 8.55
CA TYR A 143 2.87 16.64 8.96
C TYR A 143 4.25 16.60 8.32
N ASP A 144 4.72 17.77 7.88
CA ASP A 144 6.10 18.03 7.49
C ASP A 144 6.65 19.21 8.31
N ARG A 145 7.87 19.64 8.01
CA ARG A 145 8.49 20.85 8.56
C ARG A 145 7.57 22.05 8.33
N LEU A 146 7.36 22.85 9.36
CA LEU A 146 6.52 24.06 9.30
C LEU A 146 7.08 25.13 8.35
N PHE A 147 8.39 25.17 8.15
CA PHE A 147 9.06 26.16 7.31
C PHE A 147 9.93 25.48 6.25
N LYS A 148 9.96 26.08 5.05
CA LYS A 148 10.86 25.66 3.96
C LYS A 148 12.29 26.17 4.14
N ALA A 149 12.46 27.32 4.81
CA ALA A 149 13.75 27.93 5.09
C ALA A 149 14.44 27.26 6.28
N ALA A 150 15.76 27.07 6.19
CA ALA A 150 16.57 26.56 7.30
C ALA A 150 16.65 27.58 8.47
N SER A 151 16.49 28.88 8.18
CA SER A 151 16.44 29.96 9.17
C SER A 151 15.29 30.90 8.79
N PRO A 152 14.05 30.62 9.25
CA PRO A 152 12.88 31.42 8.92
C PRO A 152 13.04 32.90 9.34
N GLY A 153 12.71 33.83 8.46
CA GLY A 153 12.87 35.27 8.65
C GLY A 153 14.28 35.81 8.43
N ALA A 154 15.26 34.97 8.05
CA ALA A 154 16.58 35.46 7.65
C ALA A 154 16.55 36.18 6.30
N GLU A 155 15.63 35.76 5.43
CA GLU A 155 15.25 36.47 4.21
C GLU A 155 13.95 37.27 4.48
N HIS A 156 13.51 38.08 3.51
CA HIS A 156 12.23 38.82 3.59
C HIS A 156 12.11 39.83 4.75
N ASP A 157 13.19 40.54 5.06
CA ASP A 157 13.20 41.63 6.07
C ASP A 157 12.67 41.21 7.46
N GLY A 158 12.82 39.93 7.84
CA GLY A 158 12.33 39.41 9.12
C GLY A 158 10.93 38.79 9.08
N ASP A 159 10.25 38.81 7.93
CA ASP A 159 8.90 38.27 7.78
C ASP A 159 8.90 36.74 7.56
N PHE A 160 9.04 35.99 8.65
CA PHE A 160 9.09 34.53 8.66
C PHE A 160 7.80 33.84 8.16
N LEU A 161 6.67 34.55 8.08
CA LEU A 161 5.42 33.98 7.57
C LEU A 161 5.52 33.62 6.09
N LYS A 162 6.40 34.30 5.33
CA LYS A 162 6.69 33.99 3.92
C LYS A 162 7.50 32.69 3.75
N ASP A 163 8.05 32.18 4.84
CA ASP A 163 8.83 30.95 4.87
C ASP A 163 8.02 29.70 5.23
N ILE A 164 6.72 29.84 5.51
CA ILE A 164 5.83 28.71 5.83
C ILE A 164 5.84 27.70 4.67
N ASN A 165 5.88 26.42 5.04
CA ASN A 165 5.73 25.28 4.13
C ASN A 165 4.23 24.95 4.03
N PRO A 166 3.58 25.18 2.87
CA PRO A 166 2.15 24.97 2.68
C PRO A 166 1.75 23.49 2.59
#